data_AF-A0A9D0ZIZ3-F1
#
_entry.id   AF-A0A9D0ZIZ3-F1
#
_cell.length_a   1.000
_cell.length_b   1.000
_cell.length_c   1.000
_cell.angle_alpha   90.00
_cell.angle_beta   90.00
_cell.angle_gamma   90.00
#
_symmetry.space_group_name_H-M   'P 1'
#
loop_
_entity.id
_entity.type
_entity.pdbx_description
1 polymer ?
#
loop_
_entity_poly.entity_id
_entity_poly.type
_entity_poly.pdbx_seq_one_letter_code
_entity_poly.pdbx_strand_id
1 'polypeptide(L)' 'MEYGISPLPEDPVVAMAYVPYQNCDKLFSAEQGVVMGTMFPILNKPFTGCGGRKA' A
#
# COMPACT_ATOMS: atom_id res chain seq x y z
N MET A 1 -6.71 14.75 -12.29
CA MET A 1 -5.66 14.37 -11.33
C MET A 1 -5.40 15.59 -10.48
N GLU A 2 -5.96 15.55 -9.28
CA GLU A 2 -6.09 16.69 -8.37
C GLU A 2 -4.70 17.08 -7.84
N TYR A 3 -4.37 18.38 -7.86
CA TYR A 3 -3.10 19.03 -7.44
C TYR A 3 -1.95 19.20 -8.45
N GLY A 4 -1.93 18.55 -9.61
CA GLY A 4 -0.91 18.86 -10.66
C GLY A 4 0.55 18.63 -10.25
N ILE A 5 0.78 17.88 -9.16
CA ILE A 5 2.10 17.50 -8.67
C ILE A 5 2.56 16.28 -9.46
N SER A 6 3.76 16.35 -10.06
CA SER A 6 4.37 15.20 -10.70
C SER A 6 4.62 14.07 -9.67
N PRO A 7 4.32 12.81 -9.99
CA PRO A 7 4.53 11.68 -9.07
C PRO A 7 6.01 11.43 -8.76
N LEU A 8 6.91 12.00 -9.57
CA LEU A 8 8.37 11.94 -9.37
C LEU A 8 8.94 13.36 -9.30
N PRO A 9 10.00 13.58 -8.50
CA PRO A 9 10.79 14.81 -8.52
C PRO A 9 11.50 14.98 -9.87
N GLU A 10 11.93 16.21 -10.18
CA GLU A 10 12.62 16.55 -11.44
C GLU A 10 13.95 15.80 -11.62
N ASP A 11 14.68 15.57 -10.52
CA ASP A 11 15.93 14.79 -10.50
C ASP A 11 15.80 13.57 -9.57
N PRO A 12 15.46 12.38 -10.11
CA PRO A 12 15.27 11.19 -9.29
C PRO A 12 16.61 10.56 -8.89
N VAL A 13 16.81 10.38 -7.58
CA VAL A 13 17.98 9.68 -7.02
C VAL A 13 17.77 8.17 -6.95
N VAL A 14 18.87 7.39 -6.95
CA VAL A 14 18.81 5.94 -6.75
C VAL A 14 18.23 5.64 -5.36
N ALA A 15 17.11 4.92 -5.33
CA ALA A 15 16.42 4.62 -4.08
C ALA A 15 17.06 3.44 -3.35
N MET A 16 17.20 3.54 -2.03
CA MET A 16 17.59 2.42 -1.16
C MET A 16 16.50 1.33 -1.05
N ALA A 17 15.25 1.69 -1.37
CA ALA A 17 14.12 0.77 -1.49
C ALA A 17 13.13 1.31 -2.52
N TYR A 18 12.60 0.43 -3.37
CA TYR A 18 11.52 0.78 -4.27
C TYR A 18 10.21 0.86 -3.49
N VAL A 19 9.68 2.07 -3.32
CA VAL A 19 8.32 2.30 -2.83
C VAL A 19 7.45 2.62 -4.05
N PRO A 20 6.57 1.72 -4.51
CA PRO A 20 5.69 2.01 -5.63
C PRO A 20 4.78 3.17 -5.26
N TYR A 21 4.63 4.13 -6.18
CA TYR A 21 3.64 5.19 -6.02
C TYR A 21 2.24 4.56 -5.95
N GLN A 22 1.61 4.65 -4.78
CA GLN A 22 0.34 3.98 -4.51
C GLN A 22 -0.84 4.88 -4.90
N ASN A 23 -1.15 4.93 -6.20
CA ASN A 23 -2.43 5.47 -6.66
C ASN A 23 -3.52 4.45 -6.31
N CYS A 24 -4.32 4.74 -5.30
CA CYS A 24 -5.47 3.92 -4.95
C CYS A 24 -6.76 4.70 -5.13
N ASP A 25 -7.66 4.15 -5.95
CA ASP A 25 -8.97 4.75 -6.24
C ASP A 25 -9.89 4.78 -5.01
N LYS A 26 -9.61 3.92 -4.02
CA LYS A 26 -10.39 3.78 -2.80
C LYS A 26 -9.49 3.61 -1.59
N LEU A 27 -9.76 4.41 -0.57
CA LEU A 27 -9.13 4.33 0.74
C LEU A 27 -10.18 3.99 1.79
N PHE A 28 -9.74 3.32 2.85
CA PHE A 28 -10.51 3.22 4.08
C PHE A 28 -10.57 4.59 4.79
N SER A 29 -11.52 4.75 5.72
CA SER A 29 -11.44 5.86 6.67
C SER A 29 -10.22 5.69 7.58
N ALA A 30 -9.82 6.75 8.30
CA ALA A 30 -8.69 6.69 9.22
C ALA A 30 -8.90 5.61 10.30
N GLU A 31 -10.10 5.54 10.88
CA GLU A 31 -10.46 4.56 11.91
C GLU A 31 -10.39 3.13 11.36
N GLN A 32 -10.92 2.92 10.15
CA GLN A 32 -10.86 1.63 9.48
C GLN A 32 -9.42 1.21 9.18
N GLY A 33 -8.57 2.14 8.73
CA GLY A 33 -7.16 1.85 8.46
C GLY A 33 -6.37 1.44 9.70
N VAL A 34 -6.64 2.07 10.85
CA VAL A 34 -6.06 1.67 12.14
C VAL A 34 -6.46 0.25 12.50
N VAL A 35 -7.73 -0.11 12.31
CA VAL A 35 -8.23 -1.48 12.60
C VAL A 35 -7.63 -2.53 11.65
N MET A 36 -7.52 -2.20 10.36
CA MET A 36 -7.07 -3.15 9.33
C MET A 36 -5.54 -3.25 9.20
N GLY A 37 -4.79 -2.32 9.79
CA GLY A 37 -3.33 -2.24 9.65
C GLY A 37 -2.85 -1.70 8.30
N THR A 38 -3.77 -1.24 7.45
CA THR A 38 -3.48 -0.59 6.17
C THR A 38 -4.67 0.28 5.74
N MET A 39 -4.39 1.48 5.19
CA MET A 39 -5.42 2.35 4.61
C MET A 39 -5.90 1.89 3.24
N PHE A 40 -5.15 0.97 2.62
CA PHE A 40 -5.36 0.53 1.24
C PHE A 40 -6.11 -0.80 1.23
N PRO A 41 -7.39 -0.84 0.82
CA PRO A 41 -8.19 -2.07 0.83
C PRO A 41 -7.56 -3.20 0.01
N ILE A 42 -6.88 -2.88 -1.09
CA ILE A 42 -6.17 -3.84 -1.95
C ILE A 42 -5.02 -4.56 -1.22
N LEU A 43 -4.48 -3.96 -0.16
CA LEU A 43 -3.42 -4.55 0.66
C LEU A 43 -3.98 -5.35 1.85
N ASN A 44 -5.26 -5.17 2.20
CA ASN A 44 -5.91 -5.93 3.26
C ASN A 44 -6.27 -7.35 2.78
N LYS A 45 -5.28 -8.24 2.77
CA LYS A 45 -5.44 -9.63 2.35
C LYS A 45 -5.72 -10.53 3.56
N PRO A 46 -6.73 -11.41 3.51
CA PRO A 46 -6.97 -12.35 4.59
C PRO A 46 -5.76 -13.25 4.77
N PHE A 47 -5.35 -13.46 6.02
CA PHE A 47 -4.29 -14.40 6.32
C PHE A 47 -4.77 -15.84 6.02
N THR A 48 -4.30 -16.38 4.91
CA THR A 48 -4.50 -17.78 4.53
C THR A 48 -3.28 -18.57 4.97
N GLY A 49 -3.09 -18.70 6.28
CA GLY A 49 -1.96 -19.45 6.83
C GLY A 49 -1.94 -20.88 6.28
N CYS A 50 -0.97 -21.19 5.43
CA CYS A 50 -0.66 -22.56 5.03
C CYS A 50 0.15 -23.20 6.17
N GLY A 51 -0.52 -23.57 7.26
CA GLY A 51 0.09 -24.36 8.32
C GLY A 51 0.56 -25.70 7.75
N GLY A 52 1.86 -25.96 7.85
CA GLY A 52 2.51 -27.17 7.35
C GLY A 52 1.80 -28.43 7.84
N ARG A 53 1.41 -29.30 6.90
CA ARG A 53 0.94 -30.65 7.23
C ARG A 53 2.06 -31.34 8.00
N LYS A 54 1.84 -31.66 9.28
CA LYS A 54 2.66 -32.68 9.93
C LYS A 54 2.27 -34.01 9.29
N ALA A 55 3.23 -34.64 8.62
CA ALA A 55 3.13 -36.02 8.18
C ALA A 55 3.01 -36.96 9.39
#